data_AF-A0A2T3FUV5-F1
#
_entry.id   AF-A0A2T3FUV5-F1
#
_cell.length_a   1.000
_cell.length_b   1.000
_cell.length_c   1.000
_cell.angle_alpha   90.00
_cell.angle_beta   90.00
_cell.angle_gamma   90.00
#
_symmetry.space_group_name_H-M   'P 1'
#
loop_
_entity.id
_entity.type
_entity.pdbx_description
1 polymer ?
#
loop_
_entity_poly.entity_id
_entity_poly.type
_entity_poly.pdbx_seq_one_letter_code
_entity_poly.pdbx_strand_id
1 'polypeptide(L)'
;MNRYNVKVNDQIYQVEVADVEANTTNNEESSASICFEAIKAEYDYCVTRAEKLENKVYILLAACAFIFVLLTTQIEKAGNVNLPQTKPELYGIIIYALLLVIAIVSNVAMLIMSVNLLRSLRFGRLDAGLLLTEGLPDEKDTTAVRFIGSIYAQNTDNNNAILEKKYTAFNKCVGLFCVSTVTLISLAVVSIFIGI
;
A
#
# COMPACT_ATOMS: atom_id res chain seq x y z
N MET A 1 23.36 -6.51 -41.04
CA MET A 1 21.89 -6.55 -41.22
C MET A 1 21.44 -7.94 -40.80
N ASN A 2 20.81 -8.04 -39.64
CA ASN A 2 20.47 -9.33 -39.04
C ASN A 2 18.98 -9.63 -39.26
N ARG A 3 18.67 -10.85 -39.70
CA ARG A 3 17.31 -11.32 -39.95
C ARG A 3 16.82 -12.12 -38.76
N TYR A 4 15.65 -11.76 -38.24
CA TYR A 4 15.01 -12.46 -37.14
C TYR A 4 13.64 -12.99 -37.55
N ASN A 5 13.36 -14.24 -37.17
CA ASN A 5 12.05 -14.86 -37.34
C ASN A 5 11.25 -14.65 -36.06
N VAL A 6 10.13 -13.92 -36.15
CA VAL A 6 9.24 -13.67 -35.01
C VAL A 6 7.94 -14.43 -35.24
N LYS A 7 7.50 -15.21 -34.24
CA LYS A 7 6.27 -16.01 -34.31
C LYS A 7 5.13 -15.30 -33.59
N VAL A 8 4.06 -14.97 -34.31
CA VAL A 8 2.84 -14.34 -33.78
C VAL A 8 1.63 -15.13 -34.29
N ASN A 9 0.75 -15.58 -33.39
CA ASN A 9 -0.45 -16.38 -33.73
C ASN A 9 -0.19 -17.53 -34.72
N ASP A 10 0.82 -18.35 -34.42
CA ASP A 10 1.25 -19.48 -35.25
C ASP A 10 1.71 -19.17 -36.68
N GLN A 11 1.85 -17.89 -37.04
CA GLN A 11 2.48 -17.43 -38.28
C GLN A 11 3.86 -16.82 -38.00
N ILE A 12 4.82 -17.10 -38.89
CA ILE A 12 6.21 -16.62 -38.77
C ILE A 12 6.41 -15.46 -39.73
N TYR A 13 6.81 -14.31 -39.19
CA TYR A 13 7.15 -13.12 -39.96
C TYR A 13 8.67 -12.93 -39.95
N GLN A 14 9.23 -12.65 -41.13
CA GLN A 14 10.64 -12.28 -41.28
C GLN A 14 10.78 -10.77 -41.20
N VAL A 15 11.49 -10.30 -40.19
CA VAL A 15 11.79 -8.88 -40.01
C VAL A 15 13.29 -8.69 -40.19
N GLU A 16 13.64 -7.79 -41.11
CA GLU A 16 15.01 -7.35 -41.32
C GLU A 16 15.28 -6.13 -40.44
N VAL A 17 16.27 -6.24 -39.56
CA VAL A 17 16.74 -5.10 -38.77
C VAL A 17 18.08 -4.67 -39.35
N ALA A 18 18.14 -3.44 -39.85
CA ALA A 18 19.38 -2.83 -40.28
C ALA A 18 20.30 -2.64 -39.07
N ASP A 19 21.58 -2.97 -39.22
CA ASP A 19 22.55 -2.64 -38.17
C ASP A 19 22.71 -1.12 -38.19
N VAL A 20 22.32 -0.48 -37.09
CA VAL A 20 22.46 0.97 -36.95
C VAL A 20 23.94 1.27 -36.81
N GLU A 21 24.55 1.81 -37.87
CA GLU A 21 25.85 2.47 -37.78
C GLU A 21 25.77 3.56 -36.70
N ALA A 22 26.62 3.44 -35.68
CA ALA A 22 26.76 4.37 -34.59
C ALA A 22 27.30 5.72 -35.12
N ASN A 23 26.42 6.56 -35.65
CA ASN A 23 26.72 7.97 -35.85
C ASN A 23 26.41 8.74 -34.55
N THR A 24 27.45 8.87 -33.74
CA THR A 24 27.60 9.88 -32.68
C THR A 24 27.23 11.25 -33.25
N THR A 25 26.02 11.71 -32.96
CA THR A 25 25.56 13.06 -33.28
C THR A 25 25.05 13.65 -31.98
N ASN A 26 25.85 14.55 -31.39
CA ASN A 26 25.53 15.49 -30.31
C ASN A 26 24.27 15.15 -29.49
N ASN A 27 24.46 14.58 -28.29
CA ASN A 27 23.40 14.34 -27.32
C ASN A 27 22.85 15.65 -26.75
N GLU A 28 22.17 16.45 -27.59
CA GLU A 28 21.11 17.32 -27.10
C GLU A 28 19.96 16.39 -26.72
N GLU A 29 19.79 16.13 -25.43
CA GLU A 29 18.60 15.42 -24.92
C GLU A 29 17.36 16.12 -25.47
N SER A 30 16.63 15.43 -26.35
CA SER A 30 15.39 15.95 -26.89
C SER A 30 14.43 16.25 -25.75
N SER A 31 13.72 17.38 -25.79
CA SER A 31 12.69 17.71 -24.78
C SER A 31 11.68 16.58 -24.54
N ALA A 32 11.45 15.74 -25.56
CA ALA A 32 10.66 14.51 -25.48
C ALA A 32 11.29 13.43 -24.58
N SER A 33 12.60 13.20 -24.67
CA SER A 33 13.29 12.22 -23.82
C SER A 33 13.33 12.68 -22.36
N ILE A 34 13.57 13.98 -22.13
CA ILE A 34 13.53 14.57 -20.78
C ILE A 34 12.13 14.44 -20.16
N CYS A 35 11.07 14.75 -20.93
CA CYS A 35 9.69 14.56 -20.47
C CYS A 35 9.37 13.09 -20.18
N PHE A 36 9.80 12.18 -21.05
CA PHE A 36 9.58 10.75 -20.85
C PHE A 36 10.28 10.24 -19.59
N GLU A 37 11.54 10.62 -19.37
CA GLU A 37 12.29 10.25 -18.17
C GLU A 37 11.67 10.81 -16.89
N ALA A 38 11.20 12.07 -16.91
CA ALA A 38 10.51 12.67 -15.78
C ALA A 38 9.22 11.91 -15.42
N ILE A 39 8.40 11.59 -16.42
CA ILE A 39 7.15 10.84 -16.25
C ILE A 39 7.43 9.41 -15.76
N LYS A 40 8.46 8.75 -16.32
CA LYS A 40 8.90 7.43 -15.88
C LYS A 40 9.36 7.46 -14.42
N ALA A 41 10.18 8.44 -14.04
CA ALA A 41 10.66 8.60 -12.67
C ALA A 41 9.50 8.79 -11.68
N GLU A 42 8.45 9.52 -12.07
CA GLU A 42 7.25 9.70 -11.25
C GLU A 42 6.45 8.40 -11.10
N TYR A 43 6.32 7.62 -12.16
CA TYR A 43 5.70 6.31 -12.11
C TYR A 43 6.47 5.34 -11.21
N ASP A 44 7.81 5.27 -11.36
CA ASP A 44 8.68 4.45 -10.51
C ASP A 44 8.61 4.91 -9.04
N TYR A 45 8.49 6.22 -8.80
CA TYR A 45 8.24 6.77 -7.48
C TYR A 45 6.91 6.28 -6.88
N CYS A 46 5.83 6.21 -7.66
CA CYS A 46 4.53 5.67 -7.23
C CYS A 46 4.64 4.20 -6.80
N VAL A 47 5.34 3.38 -7.59
CA VAL A 47 5.59 1.96 -7.29
C VAL A 47 6.40 1.83 -6.00
N THR A 48 7.51 2.56 -5.88
CA THR A 48 8.36 2.56 -4.68
C THR A 48 7.58 2.98 -3.43
N ARG A 49 6.69 3.98 -3.57
CA ARG A 49 5.85 4.46 -2.48
C ARG A 49 4.82 3.40 -2.05
N ALA A 50 4.31 2.62 -2.99
CA ALA A 50 3.44 1.48 -2.71
C ALA A 50 4.14 0.39 -1.89
N GLU A 51 5.35 -0.01 -2.31
CA GLU A 51 6.18 -0.99 -1.59
C GLU A 51 6.50 -0.50 -0.17
N LYS A 52 6.84 0.79 -0.01
CA LYS A 52 7.05 1.40 1.30
C LYS A 52 5.79 1.34 2.17
N LEU A 53 4.60 1.49 1.59
CA LEU A 53 3.35 1.36 2.33
C LEU A 53 3.15 -0.09 2.81
N GLU A 54 3.36 -1.08 1.94
CA GLU A 54 3.28 -2.50 2.33
C GLU A 54 4.24 -2.82 3.48
N ASN A 55 5.49 -2.37 3.40
CA ASN A 55 6.47 -2.52 4.49
C ASN A 55 6.00 -1.89 5.79
N LYS A 56 5.43 -0.68 5.75
CA LYS A 56 4.85 -0.03 6.94
C LYS A 56 3.68 -0.82 7.53
N VAL A 57 2.84 -1.41 6.68
CA VAL A 57 1.71 -2.25 7.12
C VAL A 57 2.24 -3.52 7.80
N TYR A 58 3.27 -4.18 7.26
CA TYR A 58 3.87 -5.36 7.90
C TYR A 58 4.46 -5.04 9.28
N ILE A 59 5.17 -3.91 9.41
CA ILE A 59 5.69 -3.44 10.70
C ILE A 59 4.54 -3.23 11.70
N LEU A 60 3.46 -2.57 11.27
CA LEU A 60 2.28 -2.37 12.11
C LEU A 60 1.66 -3.70 12.54
N LEU A 61 1.54 -4.67 11.63
CA LEU A 61 0.95 -5.98 11.89
C LEU A 61 1.79 -6.79 12.89
N ALA A 62 3.12 -6.70 12.82
CA ALA A 62 4.02 -7.25 13.83
C ALA A 62 3.80 -6.60 15.20
N ALA A 63 3.69 -5.27 15.26
CA ALA A 63 3.36 -4.55 16.49
C ALA A 63 1.98 -4.96 17.06
N CYS A 64 0.99 -5.19 16.19
CA CYS A 64 -0.33 -5.69 16.58
C CYS A 64 -0.25 -7.07 17.24
N ALA A 65 0.64 -7.96 16.78
CA ALA A 65 0.84 -9.26 17.40
C ALA A 65 1.31 -9.14 18.86
N PHE A 66 2.20 -8.19 19.16
CA PHE A 66 2.59 -7.90 20.55
C PHE A 66 1.43 -7.37 21.40
N ILE A 67 0.63 -6.45 20.85
CA ILE A 67 -0.59 -5.95 21.50
C ILE A 67 -1.57 -7.09 21.77
N PHE A 68 -1.72 -8.03 20.83
CA PHE A 68 -2.59 -9.18 21.00
C PHE A 68 -2.16 -10.05 22.19
N VAL A 69 -0.86 -10.31 22.34
CA VAL A 69 -0.33 -11.03 23.53
C VAL A 69 -0.69 -10.29 24.82
N LEU A 70 -0.45 -8.98 24.91
CA LEU A 70 -0.81 -8.19 26.08
C LEU A 70 -2.31 -8.21 26.38
N LEU A 71 -3.14 -8.16 25.33
CA LEU A 71 -4.58 -8.26 25.45
C LEU A 71 -5.02 -9.63 25.97
N THR A 72 -4.40 -10.72 25.51
CA THR A 72 -4.71 -12.07 26.02
C THR A 72 -4.39 -12.21 27.51
N THR A 73 -3.30 -11.61 27.99
CA THR A 73 -2.98 -11.55 29.43
C THR A 73 -4.06 -10.80 30.22
N GLN A 74 -4.58 -9.69 29.69
CA GLN A 74 -5.68 -8.96 30.33
C GLN A 74 -6.98 -9.77 30.34
N ILE A 75 -7.28 -10.51 29.26
CA ILE A 75 -8.45 -11.40 29.21
C ILE A 75 -8.33 -12.52 30.25
N GLU A 76 -7.15 -13.11 30.42
CA GLU A 76 -6.90 -14.13 31.44
C GLU A 76 -7.11 -13.58 32.86
N LYS A 77 -6.59 -12.38 33.13
CA LYS A 77 -6.84 -11.65 34.38
C LYS A 77 -8.33 -11.41 34.62
N ALA A 78 -9.07 -11.05 33.58
CA ALA A 78 -10.52 -10.86 33.66
C ALA A 78 -11.26 -12.13 34.12
N GLY A 79 -10.75 -13.32 33.75
CA GLY A 79 -11.31 -14.61 34.18
C GLY A 79 -11.10 -14.91 35.67
N ASN A 80 -10.12 -14.26 36.31
CA ASN A 80 -9.77 -14.44 37.72
C ASN A 80 -10.32 -13.32 38.62
N VAL A 81 -11.19 -12.45 38.10
CA VAL A 81 -11.82 -11.37 38.88
C VAL A 81 -12.72 -11.95 39.97
N ASN A 82 -12.40 -11.68 41.22
CA ASN A 82 -13.24 -12.05 42.36
C ASN A 82 -14.53 -11.21 42.40
N LEU A 83 -15.58 -11.75 43.03
CA LEU A 83 -16.82 -10.99 43.26
C LEU A 83 -16.51 -9.74 44.09
N PRO A 84 -16.99 -8.53 43.70
CA PRO A 84 -16.72 -7.30 44.42
C PRO A 84 -17.32 -7.36 45.82
N GLN A 85 -16.51 -7.07 46.84
CA GLN A 85 -16.96 -6.98 48.22
C GLN A 85 -17.30 -5.54 48.61
N THR A 86 -16.74 -4.55 47.91
CA THR A 86 -16.96 -3.13 48.16
C THR A 86 -17.52 -2.39 46.93
N LYS A 87 -18.26 -1.29 47.17
CA LYS A 87 -18.76 -0.42 46.10
C LYS A 87 -17.66 0.13 45.17
N PRO A 88 -16.48 0.61 45.65
CA PRO A 88 -15.41 1.08 44.75
C PRO A 88 -14.81 -0.04 43.88
N GLU A 89 -14.68 -1.27 44.38
CA GLU A 89 -14.25 -2.41 43.57
C GLU A 89 -15.21 -2.68 42.41
N LEU A 90 -16.53 -2.61 42.66
CA LEU A 90 -17.54 -2.76 41.62
C LEU A 90 -17.37 -1.72 40.50
N TYR A 91 -17.15 -0.45 40.85
CA TYR A 91 -16.88 0.60 39.86
C TYR A 91 -15.59 0.34 39.08
N GLY A 92 -14.53 -0.12 39.74
CA GLY A 92 -13.29 -0.52 39.09
C GLY A 92 -13.50 -1.63 38.06
N ILE A 93 -14.22 -2.70 38.43
CA ILE A 93 -14.51 -3.83 37.54
C ILE A 93 -15.34 -3.38 36.32
N ILE A 94 -16.32 -2.50 36.51
CA ILE A 94 -17.10 -1.95 35.38
C ILE A 94 -16.21 -1.17 34.43
N ILE A 95 -15.34 -0.29 34.94
CA ILE A 95 -14.39 0.48 34.13
C ILE A 95 -13.44 -0.48 33.39
N TYR A 96 -12.91 -1.48 34.09
CA TYR A 96 -12.04 -2.49 33.50
C TYR A 96 -12.72 -3.23 32.35
N ALA A 97 -13.96 -3.70 32.55
CA ALA A 97 -14.71 -4.39 31.51
C ALA A 97 -14.96 -3.50 30.27
N LEU A 98 -15.30 -2.23 30.47
CA LEU A 98 -15.48 -1.28 29.36
C LEU A 98 -14.17 -1.06 28.58
N LEU A 99 -13.07 -0.85 29.28
CA LEU A 99 -11.76 -0.68 28.65
C LEU A 99 -11.33 -1.96 27.90
N LEU A 100 -11.63 -3.13 28.45
CA LEU A 100 -11.32 -4.42 27.82
C LEU A 100 -12.08 -4.57 26.50
N VAL A 101 -13.38 -4.25 26.48
CA VAL A 101 -14.19 -4.26 25.26
C VAL A 101 -13.64 -3.28 24.23
N ILE A 102 -13.29 -2.06 24.63
CA ILE A 102 -12.69 -1.05 23.73
C ILE A 102 -11.37 -1.58 23.15
N ALA A 103 -10.50 -2.18 23.97
CA ALA A 103 -9.24 -2.75 23.52
C ALA A 103 -9.47 -3.88 22.50
N ILE A 104 -10.39 -4.81 22.76
CA ILE A 104 -10.73 -5.91 21.85
C ILE A 104 -11.26 -5.36 20.51
N VAL A 105 -12.25 -4.47 20.55
CA VAL A 105 -12.87 -3.91 19.34
C VAL A 105 -11.84 -3.14 18.52
N SER A 106 -11.01 -2.32 19.17
CA SER A 106 -9.96 -1.56 18.49
C SER A 106 -8.93 -2.47 17.81
N ASN A 107 -8.50 -3.56 18.47
CA ASN A 107 -7.54 -4.50 17.92
C ASN A 107 -8.11 -5.29 16.73
N VAL A 108 -9.36 -5.77 16.84
CA VAL A 108 -10.05 -6.46 15.72
C VAL A 108 -10.24 -5.52 14.53
N ALA A 109 -10.69 -4.29 14.76
CA ALA A 109 -10.86 -3.29 13.70
C ALA A 109 -9.53 -2.99 13.00
N MET A 110 -8.45 -2.83 13.77
CA MET A 110 -7.11 -2.60 13.25
C MET A 110 -6.58 -3.76 12.39
N LEU A 111 -6.81 -5.01 12.82
CA LEU A 111 -6.43 -6.19 12.05
C LEU A 111 -7.17 -6.25 10.71
N ILE A 112 -8.50 -6.05 10.71
CA ILE A 112 -9.31 -6.04 9.48
C ILE A 112 -8.82 -4.94 8.53
N MET A 113 -8.58 -3.73 9.04
CA MET A 113 -8.08 -2.63 8.23
C MET A 113 -6.68 -2.90 7.66
N SER A 114 -5.77 -3.46 8.47
CA SER A 114 -4.40 -3.80 8.04
C SER A 114 -4.39 -4.87 6.94
N VAL A 115 -5.19 -5.92 7.07
CA VAL A 115 -5.34 -6.95 6.03
C VAL A 115 -5.94 -6.35 4.75
N ASN A 116 -6.93 -5.45 4.87
CA ASN A 116 -7.50 -4.73 3.72
C ASN A 116 -6.49 -3.80 3.04
N LEU A 117 -5.51 -3.27 3.76
CA LEU A 117 -4.42 -2.47 3.19
C LEU A 117 -3.50 -3.35 2.33
N LEU A 118 -3.18 -4.56 2.78
CA LEU A 118 -2.39 -5.57 2.04
C LEU A 118 -3.11 -6.14 0.80
N ARG A 119 -4.43 -5.93 0.67
CA ARG A 119 -5.14 -6.34 -0.54
C ARG A 119 -4.54 -5.63 -1.76
N SER A 120 -4.15 -6.45 -2.75
CA SER A 120 -3.46 -6.07 -3.99
C SER A 120 -3.91 -4.72 -4.56
N LEU A 121 -2.92 -3.87 -4.82
CA LEU A 121 -3.09 -2.61 -5.56
C LEU A 121 -3.09 -2.93 -7.06
N ARG A 122 -4.20 -2.64 -7.73
CA ARG A 122 -4.23 -2.58 -9.20
C ARG A 122 -3.78 -1.20 -9.63
N PHE A 123 -2.51 -1.07 -9.99
CA PHE A 123 -2.05 0.12 -10.69
C PHE A 123 -2.51 0.11 -12.15
N GLY A 124 -2.94 1.29 -12.63
CA GLY A 124 -3.07 1.54 -14.05
C GLY A 124 -1.68 1.41 -14.67
N ARG A 125 -1.54 0.49 -15.63
CA ARG A 125 -0.32 0.28 -16.40
C ARG A 125 -0.58 0.70 -17.84
N LEU A 126 0.47 1.12 -18.53
CA LEU A 126 0.41 1.30 -19.98
C LEU A 126 0.07 -0.03 -20.65
N ASP A 127 -1.02 -0.06 -21.41
CA ASP A 127 -1.38 -1.22 -22.22
C ASP A 127 -0.69 -1.13 -23.58
N ALA A 128 0.28 -2.01 -23.82
CA ALA A 128 0.96 -2.08 -25.11
C ALA A 128 0.00 -2.48 -26.24
N GLY A 129 -1.10 -3.18 -25.93
CA GLY A 129 -2.16 -3.48 -26.87
C GLY A 129 -2.86 -2.22 -27.38
N LEU A 130 -3.12 -1.25 -26.49
CA LEU A 130 -3.71 0.04 -26.84
C LEU A 130 -2.82 0.82 -27.81
N LEU A 131 -1.50 0.76 -27.62
CA LEU A 131 -0.53 1.41 -28.51
C LEU A 131 -0.54 0.80 -29.92
N LEU A 132 -0.75 -0.51 -30.02
CA LEU A 132 -0.81 -1.24 -31.29
C LEU A 132 -2.17 -1.07 -32.00
N THR A 133 -3.27 -0.93 -31.26
CA THR A 133 -4.62 -0.75 -31.83
C THR A 133 -4.90 0.67 -32.31
N GLU A 134 -4.29 1.69 -31.69
CA GLU A 134 -4.45 3.09 -32.08
C GLU A 134 -3.56 3.49 -33.28
N GLY A 135 -2.83 2.54 -33.89
CA GLY A 135 -1.98 2.82 -35.05
C GLY A 135 -0.80 3.75 -34.74
N LEU A 136 -0.43 3.87 -33.46
CA LEU A 136 0.63 4.75 -32.98
C LEU A 136 2.01 4.52 -33.63
N PRO A 137 2.40 3.29 -34.05
CA PRO A 137 3.63 3.05 -34.79
C PRO A 137 3.69 3.72 -36.18
N ASP A 138 2.53 4.05 -36.76
CA ASP A 138 2.41 4.69 -38.08
C ASP A 138 2.23 6.22 -38.00
N GLU A 139 2.12 6.75 -36.77
CA GLU A 139 1.97 8.18 -36.50
C GLU A 139 3.31 8.91 -36.39
N LYS A 140 3.28 10.25 -36.51
CA LYS A 140 4.50 11.05 -36.32
C LYS A 140 5.00 10.90 -34.87
N ASP A 141 6.32 10.79 -34.70
CA ASP A 141 6.99 10.66 -33.39
C ASP A 141 6.45 11.66 -32.34
N THR A 142 6.19 12.90 -32.74
CA THR A 142 5.66 13.94 -31.85
C THR A 142 4.23 13.65 -31.34
N THR A 143 3.39 13.02 -32.15
CA THR A 143 2.01 12.65 -31.79
C THR A 143 2.03 11.44 -30.87
N ALA A 144 2.83 10.42 -31.22
CA ALA A 144 3.00 9.21 -30.41
C ALA A 144 3.55 9.54 -29.01
N VAL A 145 4.56 10.40 -28.92
CA VAL A 145 5.13 10.87 -27.64
C VAL A 145 4.09 11.60 -26.79
N ARG A 146 3.31 12.51 -27.38
CA ARG A 146 2.26 13.24 -26.65
C ARG A 146 1.15 12.31 -26.15
N PHE A 147 0.76 11.34 -26.96
CA PHE A 147 -0.25 10.35 -26.59
C PHE A 147 0.23 9.46 -25.44
N ILE A 148 1.42 8.86 -25.56
CA ILE A 148 2.02 8.03 -24.50
C ILE A 148 2.21 8.85 -23.21
N GLY A 149 2.74 10.07 -23.33
CA GLY A 149 2.91 10.98 -22.20
C GLY A 149 1.59 11.28 -21.47
N SER A 150 0.50 11.49 -22.23
CA SER A 150 -0.82 11.74 -21.64
C SER A 150 -1.38 10.53 -20.88
N ILE A 151 -1.21 9.31 -21.42
CA ILE A 151 -1.66 8.08 -20.75
C ILE A 151 -0.86 7.84 -19.47
N TYR A 152 0.46 8.06 -19.51
CA TYR A 152 1.28 7.91 -18.31
C TYR A 152 0.90 8.94 -17.25
N ALA A 153 0.74 10.21 -17.61
CA ALA A 153 0.31 11.25 -16.66
C ALA A 153 -1.03 10.87 -16.00
N GLN A 154 -2.01 10.46 -16.80
CA GLN A 154 -3.32 10.03 -16.29
C GLN A 154 -3.21 8.80 -15.37
N ASN A 155 -2.39 7.82 -15.74
CA ASN A 155 -2.15 6.63 -14.91
C ASN A 155 -1.45 7.01 -13.60
N THR A 156 -0.47 7.90 -13.63
CA THR A 156 0.23 8.40 -12.44
C THR A 156 -0.72 9.11 -11.49
N ASP A 157 -1.57 10.02 -11.99
CA ASP A 157 -2.59 10.71 -11.18
C ASP A 157 -3.56 9.72 -10.53
N ASN A 158 -4.08 8.77 -11.32
CA ASN A 158 -4.98 7.73 -10.82
C ASN A 158 -4.30 6.85 -9.75
N ASN A 159 -3.05 6.45 -9.99
CA ASN A 159 -2.29 5.62 -9.07
C ASN A 159 -1.99 6.38 -7.77
N ASN A 160 -1.62 7.66 -7.85
CA ASN A 160 -1.42 8.53 -6.70
C ASN A 160 -2.70 8.69 -5.87
N ALA A 161 -3.85 8.88 -6.50
CA ALA A 161 -5.14 8.99 -5.80
C ALA A 161 -5.53 7.69 -5.09
N ILE A 162 -5.30 6.53 -5.71
CA ILE A 162 -5.50 5.20 -5.08
C ILE A 162 -4.58 5.07 -3.86
N LEU A 163 -3.32 5.46 -4.02
CA LEU A 163 -2.31 5.33 -2.99
C LEU A 163 -2.59 6.27 -1.81
N GLU A 164 -3.03 7.51 -2.06
CA GLU A 164 -3.41 8.47 -1.04
C GLU A 164 -4.56 7.93 -0.17
N LYS A 165 -5.61 7.37 -0.77
CA LYS A 165 -6.70 6.73 -0.02
C LYS A 165 -6.20 5.61 0.90
N LYS A 166 -5.25 4.80 0.42
CA LYS A 166 -4.63 3.73 1.20
C LYS A 166 -3.75 4.28 2.33
N TYR A 167 -3.00 5.36 2.11
CA TYR A 167 -2.27 6.06 3.17
C TYR A 167 -3.21 6.66 4.22
N THR A 168 -4.34 7.24 3.82
CA THR A 168 -5.36 7.72 4.77
C THR A 168 -5.91 6.58 5.62
N ALA A 169 -6.22 5.43 5.01
CA ALA A 169 -6.66 4.25 5.73
C ALA A 169 -5.56 3.68 6.66
N PHE A 170 -4.30 3.71 6.23
CA PHE A 170 -3.16 3.35 7.07
C PHE A 170 -3.02 4.27 8.30
N ASN A 171 -3.13 5.59 8.11
CA ASN A 171 -3.07 6.54 9.22
C ASN A 171 -4.21 6.32 10.23
N LYS A 172 -5.41 5.97 9.77
CA LYS A 172 -6.51 5.54 10.66
C LYS A 172 -6.15 4.28 11.44
N CYS A 173 -5.48 3.32 10.80
CA CYS A 173 -5.00 2.10 11.43
C CYS A 173 -3.98 2.41 12.55
N VAL A 174 -3.02 3.30 12.28
CA VAL A 174 -2.06 3.79 13.28
C VAL A 174 -2.78 4.51 14.43
N GLY A 175 -3.83 5.29 14.14
CA GLY A 175 -4.66 5.90 15.18
C GLY A 175 -5.32 4.87 16.11
N LEU A 176 -5.91 3.82 15.54
CA LEU A 176 -6.48 2.70 16.30
C LEU A 176 -5.41 1.96 17.12
N PHE A 177 -4.20 1.80 16.56
CA PHE A 177 -3.05 1.24 17.28
C PHE A 177 -2.70 2.04 18.53
N CYS A 178 -2.62 3.37 18.40
CA CYS A 178 -2.39 4.24 19.55
C CYS A 178 -3.50 4.12 20.60
N VAL A 179 -4.77 4.12 20.18
CA VAL A 179 -5.92 3.94 21.10
C VAL A 179 -5.84 2.60 21.81
N SER A 180 -5.58 1.50 21.10
CA SER A 180 -5.42 0.16 21.69
C SER A 180 -4.28 0.13 22.70
N THR A 181 -3.15 0.75 22.39
CA THR A 181 -1.98 0.80 23.26
C THR A 181 -2.27 1.57 24.55
N VAL A 182 -2.85 2.78 24.44
CA VAL A 182 -3.21 3.59 25.60
C VAL A 182 -4.26 2.87 26.46
N THR A 183 -5.27 2.26 25.83
CA THR A 183 -6.31 1.51 26.54
C THR A 183 -5.73 0.31 27.30
N LEU A 184 -4.76 -0.40 26.73
CA LEU A 184 -4.05 -1.50 27.41
C LEU A 184 -3.21 -1.02 28.60
N ILE A 185 -2.56 0.14 28.48
CA ILE A 185 -1.85 0.76 29.60
C ILE A 185 -2.84 1.12 30.71
N SER A 186 -3.97 1.75 30.37
CA SER A 186 -5.03 2.04 31.33
C SER A 186 -5.58 0.79 31.99
N LEU A 187 -5.80 -0.30 31.23
CA LEU A 187 -6.20 -1.60 31.76
C LEU A 187 -5.21 -2.13 32.79
N ALA A 188 -3.90 -2.09 32.48
CA ALA A 188 -2.87 -2.53 33.41
C ALA A 188 -2.85 -1.72 34.70
N VAL A 189 -3.03 -0.40 34.63
CA VAL A 189 -3.13 0.46 35.81
C VAL A 189 -4.38 0.12 36.63
N VAL A 190 -5.54 0.02 35.98
CA VAL A 190 -6.81 -0.31 36.65
C VAL A 190 -6.74 -1.71 37.27
N SER A 191 -6.11 -2.68 36.61
CA SER A 191 -5.97 -4.04 37.13
C SER A 191 -5.20 -4.04 38.47
N ILE A 192 -4.10 -3.26 38.56
CA ILE A 192 -3.33 -3.10 39.81
C ILE A 192 -4.22 -2.56 40.94
N PHE A 193 -5.08 -1.57 40.66
CA PHE A 193 -5.98 -0.98 41.67
C PHE A 193 -7.08 -1.95 42.14
N ILE A 194 -7.53 -2.87 41.27
CA ILE A 194 -8.53 -3.88 41.61
C ILE A 194 -7.87 -5.12 42.26
N GLY A 195 -6.54 -5.22 42.22
CA GLY A 195 -5.78 -6.34 42.79
C GLY A 195 -5.71 -7.56 41.87
N ILE A 196 -5.66 -7.33 40.54
CA ILE A 196 -5.63 -8.35 39.48
C ILE A 196 -4.47 -8.09 38.51
#